data_AF-A0A829ZQ38-F1
#
_entry.id   AF-A0A829ZQ38-F1
#
_cell.length_a   1.000
_cell.length_b   1.000
_cell.length_c   1.000
_cell.angle_alpha   90.00
_cell.angle_beta   90.00
_cell.angle_gamma   90.00
#
_symmetry.space_group_name_H-M   'P 1'
#
loop_
_entity.id
_entity.type
_entity.pdbx_description
1 polymer ?
#
loop_
_entity_poly.entity_id
_entity_poly.type
_entity_poly.pdbx_seq_one_letter_code
_entity_poly.pdbx_strand_id
1 'polypeptide(L)'
;MAFILRVDYLNHLVTGCGGQKDKLEYPPHPDRLFMALVATAAKTRVYDAGAKEYVPKLKYPLYRRALEWLESQEPPAIYAPPELLDSGVLHTFVPVNYKIHNAGNKIVLPPYDPGARYRVPRLRPIGIIDRPLFYAWQSDPEGDIREALADLAKDVPYLGTTWSSVAVRVVAEIEEPYRNGPCLRPLKQTGTPYGGRLALQSLRVPAPGRIDDLDREYRRVIAFLRNTSTKPSEAREISMRTFIGAPQVRYIWDRPIKGEGHVFARSAVARFGVRPSIPLIWSGLLAEAVHASLASAVAGLGKRFPDTDVEGYATGNGCFKERPHIFFVPLSNVGFQYSDGTIKGFALLFPASEGISRAAVEAIYYAFKNFLAPQNELYLDFGRVKNTTTIWPGGRRISLFVEPLEDQPYFGYVFGDDGRSFHPEASGGEGYGRTVRVLGPTTLEWWRWRQDSQVWASVTPVILPRFPKKNLSVLQIVNHQLEILGLPPARRVTYRSLGALKGTPSVHEFRAFGTRYFENVWMHLVLEFGEPVRGPLLLGRGMYFGYGFLAPMLPGEDENFGRHAHYAASEENPGLEDVGAKQPFQNSQGLV
;
A
#
# COMPACT_ATOMS: atom_id res chain seq x y z
N MET A 1 -17.37 -23.64 1.10
CA MET A 1 -16.12 -22.84 1.15
C MET A 1 -15.80 -22.40 -0.28
N ALA A 2 -14.81 -21.52 -0.49
CA ALA A 2 -14.42 -21.05 -1.83
C ALA A 2 -13.08 -21.69 -2.22
N PHE A 3 -12.91 -22.09 -3.48
CA PHE A 3 -11.62 -22.52 -4.00
C PHE A 3 -10.78 -21.30 -4.42
N ILE A 4 -9.58 -21.16 -3.87
CA ILE A 4 -8.78 -19.94 -4.03
C ILE A 4 -7.37 -20.29 -4.48
N LEU A 5 -6.95 -19.71 -5.62
CA LEU A 5 -5.57 -19.73 -6.09
C LEU A 5 -4.91 -18.38 -5.81
N ARG A 6 -3.81 -18.40 -5.05
CA ARG A 6 -2.87 -17.28 -4.88
C ARG A 6 -1.77 -17.37 -5.93
N VAL A 7 -1.45 -16.25 -6.57
CA VAL A 7 -0.38 -16.11 -7.55
C VAL A 7 0.61 -15.05 -7.09
N ASP A 8 1.82 -15.45 -6.73
CA ASP A 8 2.94 -14.55 -6.40
C ASP A 8 3.83 -14.38 -7.63
N TYR A 9 4.05 -13.15 -8.11
CA TYR A 9 5.02 -12.86 -9.16
C TYR A 9 6.41 -12.73 -8.56
N LEU A 10 7.27 -13.74 -8.79
CA LEU A 10 8.57 -13.88 -8.12
C LEU A 10 9.60 -12.82 -8.50
N ASN A 11 9.43 -12.22 -9.67
CA ASN A 11 10.29 -11.16 -10.17
C ASN A 11 9.54 -9.83 -10.35
N HIS A 12 8.34 -9.71 -9.78
CA HIS A 12 7.50 -8.51 -9.85
C HIS A 12 7.06 -8.11 -11.27
N LEU A 13 7.23 -8.97 -12.29
CA LEU A 13 6.89 -8.65 -13.68
C LEU A 13 5.62 -9.37 -14.14
N VAL A 14 4.61 -8.60 -14.53
CA VAL A 14 3.42 -9.10 -15.24
C VAL A 14 3.60 -8.89 -16.74
N THR A 15 3.37 -9.94 -17.52
CA THR A 15 3.43 -9.89 -18.98
C THR A 15 2.21 -10.58 -19.57
N GLY A 16 1.76 -10.12 -20.73
CA GLY A 16 0.60 -10.69 -21.41
C GLY A 16 -0.05 -9.68 -22.34
N CYS A 17 -0.62 -10.16 -23.46
CA CYS A 17 -1.34 -9.31 -24.39
C CYS A 17 -2.70 -9.94 -24.74
N GLY A 18 -3.72 -9.09 -24.86
CA GLY A 18 -5.10 -9.45 -25.13
C GLY A 18 -5.49 -9.28 -26.60
N GLY A 19 -4.53 -9.46 -27.52
CA GLY A 19 -4.72 -9.28 -28.97
C GLY A 19 -4.03 -8.04 -29.56
N GLN A 20 -3.87 -6.97 -28.78
CA GLN A 20 -3.01 -5.82 -29.13
C GLN A 20 -1.58 -6.05 -28.62
N LYS A 21 -0.60 -6.07 -29.53
CA LYS A 21 0.78 -6.49 -29.22
C LYS A 21 1.55 -5.52 -28.34
N ASP A 22 1.09 -4.28 -28.24
CA ASP A 22 1.69 -3.16 -27.51
C ASP A 22 0.93 -2.81 -26.23
N LYS A 23 -0.20 -3.48 -25.94
CA LYS A 23 -0.99 -3.22 -24.73
C LYS A 23 -0.92 -4.39 -23.76
N LEU A 24 -0.54 -4.07 -22.52
CA LEU A 24 -0.55 -5.05 -21.44
C LEU A 24 -2.00 -5.41 -21.12
N GLU A 25 -2.25 -6.72 -21.06
CA GLU A 25 -3.53 -7.23 -20.60
C GLU A 25 -3.44 -7.54 -19.10
N TYR A 26 -4.14 -6.72 -18.31
CA TYR A 26 -4.08 -6.74 -16.86
C TYR A 26 -5.48 -6.51 -16.22
N PRO A 27 -5.85 -7.21 -15.14
CA PRO A 27 -5.14 -8.36 -14.59
C PRO A 27 -5.15 -9.54 -15.58
N PRO A 28 -4.23 -10.53 -15.41
CA PRO A 28 -4.23 -11.70 -16.26
C PRO A 28 -5.61 -12.38 -16.25
N HIS A 29 -6.16 -12.64 -17.43
CA HIS A 29 -7.48 -13.24 -17.54
C HIS A 29 -7.51 -14.67 -16.92
N PRO A 30 -8.63 -15.14 -16.34
CA PRO A 30 -8.71 -16.49 -15.76
C PRO A 30 -8.37 -17.62 -16.74
N ASP A 31 -8.71 -17.49 -18.03
CA ASP A 31 -8.31 -18.48 -19.05
C ASP A 31 -6.78 -18.59 -19.21
N ARG A 32 -5.99 -17.57 -18.82
CA ARG A 32 -4.53 -17.59 -18.91
C ARG A 32 -3.95 -18.41 -17.78
N LEU A 33 -4.52 -18.26 -16.58
CA LEU A 33 -4.20 -19.11 -15.45
C LEU A 33 -4.59 -20.56 -15.73
N PHE A 34 -5.76 -20.77 -16.36
CA PHE A 34 -6.19 -22.09 -16.80
C PHE A 34 -5.23 -22.71 -17.82
N MET A 35 -4.84 -21.98 -18.86
CA MET A 35 -3.83 -22.40 -19.83
C MET A 35 -2.50 -22.76 -19.17
N ALA A 36 -2.07 -21.99 -18.17
CA ALA A 36 -0.85 -22.26 -17.43
C ALA A 36 -0.92 -23.60 -16.68
N LEU A 37 -2.06 -23.88 -16.01
CA LEU A 37 -2.30 -25.16 -15.36
C LEU A 37 -2.33 -26.33 -16.35
N VAL A 38 -3.01 -26.19 -17.50
CA VAL A 38 -3.05 -27.22 -18.56
C VAL A 38 -1.64 -27.46 -19.13
N ALA A 39 -0.88 -26.40 -19.39
CA ALA A 39 0.49 -26.50 -19.88
C ALA A 39 1.42 -27.19 -18.87
N THR A 40 1.25 -26.92 -17.57
CA THR A 40 1.95 -27.62 -16.50
C THR A 40 1.57 -29.09 -16.44
N ALA A 41 0.28 -29.42 -16.51
CA ALA A 41 -0.21 -30.80 -16.52
C ALA A 41 0.35 -31.60 -17.72
N ALA A 42 0.52 -30.95 -18.87
CA ALA A 42 1.09 -31.58 -20.06
C ALA A 42 2.60 -31.87 -19.95
N LYS A 43 3.34 -31.07 -19.16
CA LYS A 43 4.81 -31.15 -19.06
C LYS A 43 5.30 -31.95 -17.86
N THR A 44 4.55 -31.94 -16.77
CA THR A 44 4.87 -32.68 -15.54
C THR A 44 4.33 -34.12 -15.63
N ARG A 45 4.93 -35.03 -14.86
CA ARG A 45 4.58 -36.46 -14.87
C ARG A 45 4.17 -36.94 -13.49
N VAL A 46 3.38 -38.01 -13.47
CA VAL A 46 3.00 -38.76 -12.26
C VAL A 46 3.22 -40.25 -12.54
N TYR A 47 3.59 -41.00 -11.52
CA TYR A 47 3.72 -42.45 -11.63
C TYR A 47 2.34 -43.10 -11.61
N ASP A 48 2.00 -43.83 -12.67
CA ASP A 48 0.78 -44.63 -12.75
C ASP A 48 1.11 -46.07 -12.34
N ALA A 49 0.61 -46.49 -11.18
CA ALA A 49 0.82 -47.84 -10.67
C ALA A 49 0.18 -48.93 -11.55
N GLY A 50 -0.92 -48.63 -12.25
CA GLY A 50 -1.60 -49.54 -13.16
C GLY A 50 -0.82 -49.75 -14.46
N ALA A 51 -0.26 -48.67 -15.02
CA ALA A 51 0.56 -48.72 -16.22
C ALA A 51 2.05 -49.02 -15.95
N LYS A 52 2.50 -48.95 -14.68
CA LYS A 52 3.90 -49.10 -14.23
C LYS A 52 4.88 -48.15 -14.93
N GLU A 53 4.42 -46.94 -15.26
CA GLU A 53 5.24 -45.92 -15.92
C GLU A 53 4.89 -44.50 -15.47
N TYR A 54 5.78 -43.55 -15.77
CA TYR A 54 5.52 -42.12 -15.56
C TYR A 54 4.76 -41.55 -16.75
N VAL A 55 3.48 -41.24 -16.56
CA VAL A 55 2.62 -40.62 -17.58
C VAL A 55 2.53 -39.10 -17.35
N PRO A 56 2.33 -38.28 -18.40
CA PRO A 56 2.01 -36.87 -18.22
C PRO A 56 0.78 -36.70 -17.32
N LYS A 57 0.81 -35.74 -16.38
CA LYS A 57 -0.32 -35.50 -15.46
C LYS A 57 -1.62 -35.27 -16.22
N LEU A 58 -1.59 -34.58 -17.36
CA LEU A 58 -2.76 -34.34 -18.22
C LEU A 58 -3.45 -35.62 -18.73
N LYS A 59 -2.71 -36.73 -18.88
CA LYS A 59 -3.27 -38.04 -19.30
C LYS A 59 -3.77 -38.87 -18.13
N TYR A 60 -3.41 -38.51 -16.90
CA TYR A 60 -3.80 -39.25 -15.72
C TYR A 60 -5.22 -38.83 -15.27
N PRO A 61 -6.15 -39.78 -15.02
CA PRO A 61 -7.57 -39.48 -14.85
C PRO A 61 -7.90 -38.43 -13.79
N LEU A 62 -7.19 -38.42 -12.66
CA LEU A 62 -7.45 -37.48 -11.56
C LEU A 62 -7.20 -36.01 -11.96
N TYR A 63 -6.05 -35.73 -12.58
CA TYR A 63 -5.70 -34.35 -12.99
C TYR A 63 -6.56 -33.87 -14.16
N ARG A 64 -6.92 -34.77 -15.08
CA ARG A 64 -7.87 -34.49 -16.16
C ARG A 64 -9.22 -34.05 -15.58
N ARG A 65 -9.80 -34.85 -14.67
CA ARG A 65 -11.05 -34.51 -13.96
C ARG A 65 -10.95 -33.21 -13.17
N ALA A 66 -9.79 -32.93 -12.58
CA ALA A 66 -9.57 -31.71 -11.80
C ALA A 66 -9.59 -30.45 -12.67
N LEU A 67 -8.96 -30.50 -13.85
CA LEU A 67 -9.02 -29.41 -14.83
C LEU A 67 -10.43 -29.26 -15.43
N GLU A 68 -11.12 -30.37 -15.73
CA GLU A 68 -12.50 -30.40 -16.22
C GLU A 68 -13.47 -29.78 -15.20
N TRP A 69 -13.27 -30.09 -13.91
CA TRP A 69 -13.98 -29.41 -12.84
C TRP A 69 -13.74 -27.90 -12.88
N LEU A 70 -12.48 -27.46 -13.00
CA LEU A 70 -12.15 -26.03 -12.96
C LEU A 70 -12.71 -25.24 -14.15
N GLU A 71 -12.70 -25.78 -15.38
CA GLU A 71 -13.29 -25.10 -16.56
C GLU A 71 -14.82 -25.05 -16.54
N SER A 72 -15.46 -25.93 -15.76
CA SER A 72 -16.92 -25.94 -15.61
C SER A 72 -17.45 -24.95 -14.58
N GLN A 73 -16.56 -24.32 -13.79
CA GLN A 73 -16.99 -23.39 -12.73
C GLN A 73 -17.45 -22.05 -13.29
N GLU A 74 -18.34 -21.40 -12.53
CA GLU A 74 -18.63 -19.99 -12.75
C GLU A 74 -17.34 -19.14 -12.60
N PRO A 75 -17.22 -18.03 -13.35
CA PRO A 75 -16.00 -17.24 -13.35
C PRO A 75 -15.59 -16.75 -11.95
N PRO A 76 -14.28 -16.75 -11.63
CA PRO A 76 -13.80 -16.39 -10.31
C PRO A 76 -13.89 -14.88 -10.05
N ALA A 77 -13.99 -14.50 -8.78
CA ALA A 77 -13.61 -13.16 -8.36
C ALA A 77 -12.08 -13.03 -8.43
N ILE A 78 -11.58 -11.94 -9.01
CA ILE A 78 -10.14 -11.68 -9.15
C ILE A 78 -9.75 -10.55 -8.22
N TYR A 79 -8.92 -10.82 -7.22
CA TYR A 79 -8.37 -9.81 -6.32
C TYR A 79 -7.01 -9.40 -6.85
N ALA A 80 -6.96 -8.18 -7.37
CA ALA A 80 -5.81 -7.62 -8.06
C ALA A 80 -5.76 -6.11 -7.79
N PRO A 81 -4.58 -5.49 -7.68
CA PRO A 81 -4.52 -4.04 -7.64
C PRO A 81 -5.15 -3.45 -8.91
N PRO A 82 -5.86 -2.32 -8.82
CA PRO A 82 -6.55 -1.72 -9.97
C PRO A 82 -5.57 -1.08 -10.96
N GLU A 83 -4.38 -0.71 -10.48
CA GLU A 83 -3.28 -0.13 -11.24
C GLU A 83 -1.99 -0.87 -10.87
N LEU A 84 -1.11 -1.06 -11.86
CA LEU A 84 0.24 -1.59 -11.64
C LEU A 84 1.17 -0.48 -11.14
N LEU A 85 2.28 -0.83 -10.49
CA LEU A 85 3.27 0.15 -10.02
C LEU A 85 3.88 0.94 -11.18
N ASP A 86 4.13 0.25 -12.28
CA ASP A 86 4.51 0.82 -13.56
C ASP A 86 4.04 -0.11 -14.68
N SER A 87 3.88 0.42 -15.88
CA SER A 87 3.62 -0.39 -17.06
C SER A 87 4.15 0.29 -18.30
N GLY A 88 4.64 -0.51 -19.24
CA GLY A 88 5.22 0.02 -20.46
C GLY A 88 5.42 -1.06 -21.51
N VAL A 89 6.01 -0.66 -22.64
CA VAL A 89 6.35 -1.57 -23.71
C VAL A 89 7.87 -1.67 -23.80
N LEU A 90 8.40 -2.84 -23.46
CA LEU A 90 9.81 -3.12 -23.64
C LEU A 90 10.07 -3.47 -25.11
N HIS A 91 10.99 -2.72 -25.72
CA HIS A 91 11.50 -3.01 -27.06
C HIS A 91 12.69 -3.95 -26.95
N THR A 92 12.48 -5.22 -27.27
CA THR A 92 13.55 -6.21 -27.36
C THR A 92 13.85 -6.53 -28.81
N PHE A 93 15.04 -7.06 -29.09
CA PHE A 93 15.46 -7.40 -30.44
C PHE A 93 15.85 -8.88 -30.48
N VAL A 94 15.31 -9.62 -31.44
CA VAL A 94 15.70 -11.01 -31.67
C VAL A 94 16.49 -11.07 -32.98
N PRO A 95 17.69 -11.70 -32.98
CA PRO A 95 18.45 -11.89 -34.21
C PRO A 95 17.67 -12.78 -35.17
N VAL A 96 17.64 -12.40 -36.44
CA VAL A 96 17.11 -13.28 -37.49
C VAL A 96 18.22 -14.24 -37.90
N ASN A 97 18.08 -15.51 -37.51
CA ASN A 97 19.12 -16.50 -37.79
C ASN A 97 19.22 -16.85 -39.29
N TYR A 98 18.17 -16.64 -40.09
CA TYR A 98 18.16 -16.95 -41.54
C TYR A 98 17.23 -15.99 -42.31
N LYS A 99 17.68 -15.50 -43.48
CA LYS A 99 16.76 -14.93 -44.49
C LYS A 99 16.29 -16.06 -45.40
N ILE A 100 15.01 -16.40 -45.34
CA ILE A 100 14.39 -17.27 -46.34
C ILE A 100 13.98 -16.36 -47.50
N HIS A 101 14.72 -16.38 -48.60
CA HIS A 101 14.25 -15.78 -49.85
C HIS A 101 13.26 -16.76 -50.52
N ASN A 102 12.07 -16.28 -50.86
CA ASN A 102 10.99 -17.06 -51.49
C ASN A 102 11.28 -17.50 -52.95
N ALA A 103 12.53 -17.69 -53.34
CA ALA A 103 12.89 -18.20 -54.66
C ALA A 103 14.18 -19.04 -54.58
N GLY A 104 14.02 -20.35 -54.48
CA GLY A 104 15.11 -21.34 -54.53
C GLY A 104 15.73 -21.64 -53.18
N ASN A 105 15.58 -22.88 -52.71
CA ASN A 105 16.09 -23.46 -51.46
C ASN A 105 17.62 -23.33 -51.28
N LYS A 106 18.13 -22.11 -51.03
CA LYS A 106 19.47 -21.89 -50.47
C LYS A 106 19.34 -21.15 -49.15
N ILE A 107 19.57 -21.88 -48.06
CA ILE A 107 19.82 -21.31 -46.74
C ILE A 107 21.18 -20.60 -46.84
N VAL A 108 21.17 -19.30 -47.10
CA VAL A 108 22.39 -18.49 -47.03
C VAL A 108 22.59 -18.09 -45.57
N LEU A 109 23.57 -18.70 -44.91
CA LEU A 109 24.09 -18.16 -43.66
C LEU A 109 24.58 -16.74 -43.95
N PRO A 110 24.13 -15.70 -43.22
CA PRO A 110 24.66 -14.38 -43.42
C PRO A 110 26.19 -14.42 -43.26
N PRO A 111 26.97 -13.71 -44.09
CA PRO A 111 28.41 -13.57 -43.83
C PRO A 111 28.58 -13.06 -42.39
N TYR A 112 29.60 -13.57 -41.69
CA TYR A 112 29.92 -13.19 -40.33
C TYR A 112 30.32 -11.71 -40.31
N ASP A 113 29.34 -10.83 -40.19
CA ASP A 113 29.51 -9.41 -39.92
C ASP A 113 29.15 -9.19 -38.44
N PRO A 114 30.14 -8.90 -37.57
CA PRO A 114 29.93 -8.66 -36.15
C PRO A 114 28.96 -7.51 -35.84
N GLY A 115 28.67 -6.61 -36.79
CA GLY A 115 27.83 -5.43 -36.59
C GLY A 115 26.42 -5.49 -37.20
N ALA A 116 26.18 -6.34 -38.21
CA ALA A 116 25.03 -6.19 -39.11
C ALA A 116 23.98 -7.32 -39.07
N ARG A 117 23.80 -8.03 -37.94
CA ARG A 117 22.68 -8.99 -37.83
C ARG A 117 21.36 -8.22 -37.86
N TYR A 118 20.53 -8.45 -38.88
CA TYR A 118 19.18 -7.91 -38.96
C TYR A 118 18.37 -8.32 -37.73
N ARG A 119 17.92 -7.34 -36.96
CA ARG A 119 17.19 -7.52 -35.70
C ARG A 119 15.72 -7.20 -35.93
N VAL A 120 14.83 -8.12 -35.56
CA VAL A 120 13.38 -7.84 -35.59
C VAL A 120 12.96 -7.32 -34.21
N PRO A 121 12.35 -6.12 -34.13
CA PRO A 121 11.84 -5.60 -32.87
C PRO A 121 10.68 -6.48 -32.38
N ARG A 122 10.71 -6.80 -31.09
CA ARG A 122 9.66 -7.49 -30.35
C ARG A 122 9.19 -6.55 -29.24
N LEU A 123 7.97 -6.05 -29.42
CA LEU A 123 7.24 -5.33 -28.39
C LEU A 123 6.80 -6.33 -27.33
N ARG A 124 7.12 -6.02 -26.07
CA ARG A 124 6.67 -6.80 -24.93
C ARG A 124 6.04 -5.85 -23.92
N PRO A 125 4.70 -5.83 -23.82
CA PRO A 125 4.03 -5.13 -22.75
C PRO A 125 4.41 -5.76 -21.41
N ILE A 126 4.89 -4.95 -20.48
CA ILE A 126 5.27 -5.35 -19.13
C ILE A 126 4.56 -4.48 -18.11
N GLY A 127 4.32 -5.04 -16.93
CA GLY A 127 3.81 -4.35 -15.76
C GLY A 127 4.63 -4.72 -14.53
N ILE A 128 4.78 -3.79 -13.58
CA ILE A 128 5.44 -4.04 -12.30
C ILE A 128 4.35 -4.24 -11.22
N ILE A 129 4.43 -5.33 -10.47
CA ILE A 129 3.49 -5.68 -9.39
C ILE A 129 4.23 -6.05 -8.11
N ASP A 130 3.78 -5.53 -6.97
CA ASP A 130 4.40 -5.73 -5.65
C ASP A 130 3.62 -6.67 -4.72
N ARG A 131 2.55 -7.30 -5.22
CA ARG A 131 1.66 -8.13 -4.41
C ARG A 131 1.08 -9.32 -5.18
N PRO A 132 0.59 -10.34 -4.45
CA PRO A 132 -0.09 -11.46 -5.06
C PRO A 132 -1.42 -11.08 -5.70
N LEU A 133 -1.83 -11.91 -6.65
CA LEU A 133 -3.19 -11.96 -7.19
C LEU A 133 -3.94 -13.14 -6.58
N PHE A 134 -5.26 -13.03 -6.44
CA PHE A 134 -6.11 -14.15 -6.03
C PHE A 134 -7.22 -14.39 -7.04
N TYR A 135 -7.46 -15.66 -7.35
CA TYR A 135 -8.60 -16.11 -8.15
C TYR A 135 -9.46 -16.97 -7.23
N ALA A 136 -10.65 -16.48 -6.89
CA ALA A 136 -11.57 -17.11 -5.95
C ALA A 136 -12.85 -17.57 -6.65
N TRP A 137 -13.01 -18.87 -6.78
CA TRP A 137 -14.24 -19.51 -7.25
C TRP A 137 -15.21 -19.68 -6.09
N GLN A 138 -16.51 -19.53 -6.37
CA GLN A 138 -17.55 -19.69 -5.34
C GLN A 138 -17.68 -21.13 -4.84
N SER A 139 -17.44 -22.09 -5.74
CA SER A 139 -17.42 -23.52 -5.44
C SER A 139 -16.07 -23.96 -4.90
N ASP A 140 -16.07 -25.02 -4.10
CA ASP A 140 -14.86 -25.67 -3.58
C ASP A 140 -14.88 -27.15 -3.94
N PRO A 141 -13.82 -27.70 -4.58
CA PRO A 141 -13.80 -29.09 -4.98
C PRO A 141 -13.56 -30.01 -3.78
N GLU A 142 -14.07 -31.24 -3.88
CA GLU A 142 -13.84 -32.30 -2.90
C GLU A 142 -12.38 -32.81 -2.93
N GLY A 143 -11.96 -33.42 -1.82
CA GLY A 143 -10.58 -33.79 -1.45
C GLY A 143 -9.60 -33.98 -2.61
N ASP A 144 -9.72 -35.09 -3.33
CA ASP A 144 -8.77 -35.54 -4.34
C ASP A 144 -8.62 -34.53 -5.50
N ILE A 145 -9.73 -33.87 -5.88
CA ILE A 145 -9.71 -32.83 -6.93
C ILE A 145 -8.98 -31.59 -6.43
N ARG A 146 -9.25 -31.17 -5.18
CA ARG A 146 -8.55 -30.04 -4.56
C ARG A 146 -7.05 -30.28 -4.48
N GLU A 147 -6.66 -31.48 -4.06
CA GLU A 147 -5.25 -31.89 -3.96
C GLU A 147 -4.58 -31.92 -5.34
N ALA A 148 -5.24 -32.47 -6.36
CA ALA A 148 -4.72 -32.48 -7.72
C ALA A 148 -4.54 -31.05 -8.29
N LEU A 149 -5.48 -30.13 -8.02
CA LEU A 149 -5.32 -28.73 -8.40
C LEU A 149 -4.19 -28.04 -7.63
N ALA A 150 -4.01 -28.33 -6.34
CA ALA A 150 -2.91 -27.80 -5.55
C ALA A 150 -1.55 -28.31 -6.05
N ASP A 151 -1.48 -29.58 -6.41
CA ASP A 151 -0.30 -30.23 -6.97
C ASP A 151 0.05 -29.69 -8.38
N LEU A 152 -0.93 -29.34 -9.20
CA LEU A 152 -0.68 -28.64 -10.47
C LEU A 152 -0.27 -27.18 -10.24
N ALA A 153 -0.93 -26.48 -9.33
CA ALA A 153 -0.67 -25.06 -9.06
C ALA A 153 0.79 -24.82 -8.64
N LYS A 154 1.32 -25.63 -7.71
CA LYS A 154 2.71 -25.47 -7.24
C LYS A 154 3.76 -25.63 -8.34
N ASP A 155 3.42 -26.33 -9.42
CA ASP A 155 4.31 -26.63 -10.55
C ASP A 155 4.19 -25.61 -11.70
N VAL A 156 3.36 -24.56 -11.57
CA VAL A 156 3.23 -23.49 -12.58
C VAL A 156 4.48 -22.59 -12.56
N PRO A 157 5.28 -22.54 -13.65
CA PRO A 157 6.55 -21.81 -13.63
C PRO A 157 6.41 -20.31 -13.96
N TYR A 158 5.40 -19.94 -14.75
CA TYR A 158 5.15 -18.56 -15.16
C TYR A 158 3.68 -18.34 -15.53
N LEU A 159 3.20 -17.10 -15.43
CA LEU A 159 1.87 -16.68 -15.87
C LEU A 159 1.98 -15.55 -16.90
N GLY A 160 1.63 -15.84 -18.16
CA GLY A 160 1.85 -14.95 -19.30
C GLY A 160 3.00 -15.45 -20.16
N THR A 161 4.16 -14.79 -20.08
CA THR A 161 5.40 -15.25 -20.73
C THR A 161 6.41 -15.75 -19.70
N THR A 162 7.50 -16.36 -20.16
CA THR A 162 8.60 -16.82 -19.29
C THR A 162 9.30 -15.71 -18.51
N TRP A 163 9.03 -14.44 -18.82
CA TRP A 163 9.50 -13.28 -18.05
C TRP A 163 8.64 -12.99 -16.82
N SER A 164 7.53 -13.69 -16.63
CA SER A 164 6.59 -13.51 -15.53
C SER A 164 6.58 -14.75 -14.65
N SER A 165 7.71 -15.04 -14.02
CA SER A 165 7.86 -16.19 -13.13
C SER A 165 6.89 -16.07 -11.96
N VAL A 166 6.18 -17.15 -11.64
CA VAL A 166 5.20 -17.16 -10.56
C VAL A 166 5.38 -18.33 -9.61
N ALA A 167 4.88 -18.18 -8.38
CA ALA A 167 4.50 -19.29 -7.53
C ALA A 167 2.98 -19.27 -7.39
N VAL A 168 2.31 -20.39 -7.70
CA VAL A 168 0.85 -20.52 -7.57
C VAL A 168 0.53 -21.53 -6.47
N ARG A 169 -0.40 -21.19 -5.57
CA ARG A 169 -0.77 -22.03 -4.42
C ARG A 169 -2.27 -22.02 -4.20
N VAL A 170 -2.81 -23.16 -3.79
CA VAL A 170 -4.16 -23.22 -3.22
C VAL A 170 -4.09 -22.72 -1.78
N VAL A 171 -4.94 -21.75 -1.44
CA VAL A 171 -5.03 -21.19 -0.09
C VAL A 171 -6.44 -21.40 0.47
N ALA A 172 -6.55 -21.49 1.80
CA ALA A 172 -7.84 -21.68 2.46
C ALA A 172 -8.72 -20.42 2.39
N GLU A 173 -8.09 -19.25 2.38
CA GLU A 173 -8.75 -17.96 2.36
C GLU A 173 -7.84 -16.90 1.73
N ILE A 174 -8.42 -15.79 1.27
CA ILE A 174 -7.65 -14.63 0.82
C ILE A 174 -7.14 -13.92 2.07
N GLU A 175 -5.82 -13.77 2.18
CA GLU A 175 -5.25 -13.06 3.31
C GLU A 175 -5.54 -11.55 3.24
N GLU A 176 -5.69 -10.92 4.39
CA GLU A 176 -5.68 -9.45 4.45
C GLU A 176 -4.30 -8.95 3.95
N PRO A 177 -4.19 -7.75 3.31
CA PRO A 177 -5.24 -6.77 3.10
C PRO A 177 -6.05 -7.04 1.83
N TYR A 178 -5.74 -8.12 1.12
CA TYR A 178 -6.26 -8.37 -0.22
C TYR A 178 -7.73 -8.76 -0.20
N ARG A 179 -8.22 -9.40 0.87
CA ARG A 179 -9.64 -9.77 1.03
C ARG A 179 -10.58 -8.57 0.94
N ASN A 180 -10.21 -7.43 1.54
CA ASN A 180 -11.00 -6.18 1.47
C ASN A 180 -10.52 -5.24 0.35
N GLY A 181 -9.54 -5.69 -0.44
CA GLY A 181 -8.97 -4.91 -1.53
C GLY A 181 -9.86 -4.85 -2.77
N PRO A 182 -9.43 -4.10 -3.79
CA PRO A 182 -10.11 -4.08 -5.09
C PRO A 182 -10.23 -5.49 -5.67
N CYS A 183 -11.41 -5.84 -6.16
CA CYS A 183 -11.65 -7.11 -6.82
C CYS A 183 -12.54 -6.95 -8.05
N LEU A 184 -12.32 -7.77 -9.06
CA LEU A 184 -13.21 -7.89 -10.22
C LEU A 184 -14.17 -9.04 -9.98
N ARG A 185 -15.46 -8.80 -10.18
CA ARG A 185 -16.50 -9.85 -10.09
C ARG A 185 -17.30 -9.93 -11.38
N PRO A 186 -17.84 -11.11 -11.73
CA PRO A 186 -18.72 -11.27 -12.88
C PRO A 186 -19.95 -10.38 -12.78
N LEU A 187 -20.30 -9.67 -13.86
CA LEU A 187 -21.40 -8.70 -13.88
C LEU A 187 -22.73 -9.29 -13.37
N LYS A 188 -23.03 -10.55 -13.72
CA LYS A 188 -24.25 -11.27 -13.31
C LYS A 188 -24.35 -11.50 -11.80
N GLN A 189 -23.24 -11.45 -11.07
CA GLN A 189 -23.19 -11.65 -9.61
C GLN A 189 -23.37 -10.33 -8.82
N THR A 190 -23.71 -9.22 -9.50
CA THR A 190 -23.74 -7.87 -8.92
C THR A 190 -25.17 -7.35 -8.81
N GLY A 191 -25.84 -7.65 -7.69
CA GLY A 191 -27.26 -7.34 -7.47
C GLY A 191 -27.62 -5.89 -7.13
N THR A 192 -26.70 -4.92 -7.17
CA THR A 192 -26.96 -3.54 -6.74
C THR A 192 -26.23 -2.48 -7.58
N PRO A 193 -26.87 -1.33 -7.88
CA PRO A 193 -26.26 -0.20 -8.55
C PRO A 193 -25.53 0.70 -7.53
N TYR A 194 -24.21 0.57 -7.40
CA TYR A 194 -23.39 1.57 -6.71
C TYR A 194 -23.06 2.71 -7.69
N GLY A 195 -23.45 3.94 -7.34
CA GLY A 195 -23.39 5.15 -8.18
C GLY A 195 -22.01 5.79 -8.34
N GLY A 196 -20.96 5.00 -8.55
CA GLY A 196 -19.63 5.48 -8.97
C GLY A 196 -19.34 5.13 -10.44
N ARG A 197 -18.45 5.86 -11.12
CA ARG A 197 -17.91 5.45 -12.43
C ARG A 197 -17.10 4.15 -12.26
N LEU A 198 -17.76 3.00 -12.33
CA LEU A 198 -17.15 1.68 -12.33
C LEU A 198 -16.68 1.34 -13.75
N ALA A 199 -15.41 0.96 -13.92
CA ALA A 199 -14.92 0.46 -15.19
C ALA A 199 -15.44 -0.98 -15.44
N LEU A 200 -16.00 -1.21 -16.61
CA LEU A 200 -16.29 -2.56 -17.12
C LEU A 200 -15.07 -3.06 -17.88
N GLN A 201 -14.66 -4.30 -17.62
CA GLN A 201 -13.55 -4.94 -18.33
C GLN A 201 -13.98 -6.29 -18.89
N SER A 202 -13.75 -6.52 -20.18
CA SER A 202 -13.92 -7.85 -20.79
C SER A 202 -12.70 -8.72 -20.48
N LEU A 203 -12.90 -9.87 -19.84
CA LEU A 203 -11.85 -10.86 -19.56
C LEU A 203 -12.24 -12.23 -20.11
N ARG A 204 -11.24 -12.96 -20.63
CA ARG A 204 -11.40 -14.35 -21.11
C ARG A 204 -11.41 -15.32 -19.94
N VAL A 205 -12.39 -16.22 -19.93
CA VAL A 205 -12.55 -17.25 -18.89
C VAL A 205 -12.63 -18.63 -19.52
N PRO A 206 -12.16 -19.68 -18.83
CA PRO A 206 -12.37 -21.03 -19.31
C PRO A 206 -13.87 -21.34 -19.31
N ALA A 207 -14.26 -22.26 -20.18
CA ALA A 207 -15.61 -22.78 -20.30
C ALA A 207 -15.52 -24.29 -20.53
N PRO A 208 -16.59 -25.06 -20.27
CA PRO A 208 -16.60 -26.49 -20.56
C PRO A 208 -16.14 -26.80 -21.99
N GLY A 209 -15.20 -27.74 -22.13
CA GLY A 209 -14.55 -28.11 -23.40
C GLY A 209 -13.23 -27.39 -23.68
N ARG A 210 -12.80 -26.46 -22.82
CA ARG A 210 -11.59 -25.65 -23.06
C ARG A 210 -10.32 -26.49 -23.10
N ILE A 211 -10.20 -27.55 -22.31
CA ILE A 211 -9.05 -28.47 -22.34
C ILE A 211 -8.94 -29.14 -23.72
N ASP A 212 -10.06 -29.64 -24.25
CA ASP A 212 -10.09 -30.30 -25.56
C ASP A 212 -9.79 -29.32 -26.70
N ASP A 213 -10.23 -28.06 -26.56
CA ASP A 213 -9.86 -26.99 -27.48
C ASP A 213 -8.36 -26.72 -27.46
N LEU A 214 -7.76 -26.62 -26.27
CA LEU A 214 -6.32 -26.39 -26.11
C LEU A 214 -5.50 -27.57 -26.63
N ASP A 215 -5.93 -28.80 -26.40
CA ASP A 215 -5.26 -30.00 -26.91
C ASP A 215 -5.40 -30.12 -28.43
N ARG A 216 -6.57 -29.81 -28.99
CA ARG A 216 -6.77 -29.75 -30.45
C ARG A 216 -5.90 -28.67 -31.09
N GLU A 217 -5.84 -27.48 -30.52
CA GLU A 217 -4.97 -26.41 -31.00
C GLU A 217 -3.49 -26.73 -30.82
N TYR A 218 -3.10 -27.38 -29.73
CA TYR A 218 -1.73 -27.86 -29.54
C TYR A 218 -1.34 -28.88 -30.62
N ARG A 219 -2.17 -29.91 -30.84
CA ARG A 219 -1.94 -30.91 -31.91
C ARG A 219 -1.92 -30.25 -33.28
N ARG A 220 -2.82 -29.30 -33.53
CA ARG A 220 -2.83 -28.50 -34.75
C ARG A 220 -1.52 -27.75 -34.90
N VAL A 221 -1.08 -26.97 -33.90
CA VAL A 221 0.16 -26.18 -33.91
C VAL A 221 1.40 -27.08 -34.06
N ILE A 222 1.47 -28.22 -33.38
CA ILE A 222 2.58 -29.18 -33.53
C ILE A 222 2.60 -29.79 -34.92
N ALA A 223 1.44 -30.17 -35.48
CA ALA A 223 1.34 -30.63 -36.86
C ALA A 223 1.67 -29.50 -37.86
N PHE A 224 1.30 -28.26 -37.51
CA PHE A 224 1.44 -27.02 -38.28
C PHE A 224 2.83 -26.38 -38.19
N LEU A 225 3.66 -26.65 -37.19
CA LEU A 225 5.08 -26.29 -37.19
C LEU A 225 5.84 -26.98 -38.36
N ARG A 226 5.12 -27.75 -39.18
CA ARG A 226 5.48 -28.23 -40.52
C ARG A 226 4.86 -27.47 -41.72
N ASN A 227 3.90 -26.53 -41.58
CA ASN A 227 3.47 -25.58 -42.63
C ASN A 227 2.53 -24.42 -42.16
N THR A 228 2.97 -23.17 -42.44
CA THR A 228 2.35 -21.80 -42.54
C THR A 228 1.01 -21.36 -41.90
N SER A 229 1.06 -20.15 -41.29
CA SER A 229 0.24 -19.43 -40.24
C SER A 229 -1.27 -19.26 -40.40
N THR A 230 -2.04 -19.64 -39.35
CA THR A 230 -3.43 -19.18 -39.09
C THR A 230 -3.69 -18.92 -37.59
N LYS A 231 -4.73 -18.12 -37.28
CA LYS A 231 -5.03 -17.50 -35.97
C LYS A 231 -5.44 -18.51 -34.87
N PRO A 232 -5.12 -18.23 -33.58
CA PRO A 232 -5.50 -19.06 -32.42
C PRO A 232 -7.01 -19.04 -32.10
N SER A 233 -7.50 -20.08 -31.41
CA SER A 233 -8.92 -20.31 -31.08
C SER A 233 -9.56 -19.29 -30.11
N GLU A 234 -10.87 -19.07 -30.28
CA GLU A 234 -11.67 -18.11 -29.51
C GLU A 234 -12.02 -18.64 -28.12
N ALA A 235 -11.60 -17.94 -27.06
CA ALA A 235 -12.05 -18.19 -25.69
C ALA A 235 -13.36 -17.43 -25.41
N ARG A 236 -14.15 -17.87 -24.43
CA ARG A 236 -15.35 -17.14 -23.98
C ARG A 236 -14.94 -15.84 -23.28
N GLU A 237 -15.34 -14.70 -23.83
CA GLU A 237 -15.20 -13.40 -23.16
C GLU A 237 -16.42 -13.11 -22.28
N ILE A 238 -16.17 -12.62 -21.06
CA ILE A 238 -17.21 -12.15 -20.15
C ILE A 238 -16.87 -10.74 -19.65
N SER A 239 -17.91 -9.95 -19.39
CA SER A 239 -17.76 -8.66 -18.72
C SER A 239 -17.64 -8.84 -17.20
N MET A 240 -16.52 -8.38 -16.65
CA MET A 240 -16.27 -8.24 -15.23
C MET A 240 -16.48 -6.79 -14.81
N ARG A 241 -17.06 -6.59 -13.63
CA ARG A 241 -17.25 -5.27 -13.01
C ARG A 241 -16.25 -5.12 -11.88
N THR A 242 -15.50 -4.03 -11.88
CA THR A 242 -14.59 -3.69 -10.79
C THR A 242 -15.39 -3.32 -9.55
N PHE A 243 -15.11 -3.98 -8.43
CA PHE A 243 -15.53 -3.59 -7.09
C PHE A 243 -14.34 -2.98 -6.38
N ILE A 244 -14.51 -1.72 -6.01
CA ILE A 244 -13.59 -1.05 -5.10
C ILE A 244 -14.06 -1.44 -3.70
N GLY A 245 -13.43 -2.45 -3.09
CA GLY A 245 -13.46 -2.59 -1.63
C GLY A 245 -12.94 -1.30 -0.98
N ALA A 246 -13.31 -1.02 0.28
CA ALA A 246 -13.12 0.26 0.99
C ALA A 246 -11.97 1.08 0.37
N PRO A 247 -12.31 2.19 -0.32
CA PRO A 247 -11.44 2.78 -1.33
C PRO A 247 -10.05 3.03 -0.76
N GLN A 248 -9.02 2.50 -1.43
CA GLN A 248 -7.71 3.13 -1.38
C GLN A 248 -7.84 4.47 -2.11
N VAL A 249 -8.34 5.47 -1.38
CA VAL A 249 -8.64 6.80 -1.91
C VAL A 249 -7.38 7.41 -2.51
N ARG A 250 -7.48 7.97 -3.71
CA ARG A 250 -6.47 8.91 -4.24
C ARG A 250 -6.37 10.08 -3.27
N TYR A 251 -5.17 10.36 -2.79
CA TYR A 251 -4.88 11.49 -1.90
C TYR A 251 -5.05 12.77 -2.69
N ILE A 252 -6.08 13.52 -2.34
CA ILE A 252 -6.38 14.81 -2.93
C ILE A 252 -6.30 15.84 -1.80
N TRP A 253 -5.09 16.34 -1.57
CA TRP A 253 -4.94 17.71 -1.05
C TRP A 253 -4.53 18.53 -2.26
N ASP A 254 -5.50 19.01 -3.02
CA ASP A 254 -5.19 19.82 -4.20
C ASP A 254 -5.23 21.32 -3.86
N ARG A 255 -5.58 21.67 -2.61
CA ARG A 255 -5.78 23.05 -2.18
C ARG A 255 -5.08 23.32 -0.86
N PRO A 256 -4.29 24.40 -0.78
CA PRO A 256 -3.77 24.90 0.49
C PRO A 256 -4.91 25.25 1.45
N ILE A 257 -4.69 25.01 2.73
CA ILE A 257 -5.60 25.48 3.78
C ILE A 257 -5.50 27.02 3.84
N LYS A 258 -6.62 27.73 3.64
CA LYS A 258 -6.68 29.20 3.66
C LYS A 258 -6.72 29.74 5.10
N GLY A 259 -5.96 30.81 5.39
CA GLY A 259 -5.99 31.57 6.65
C GLY A 259 -4.60 31.91 7.22
N GLU A 260 -4.56 32.65 8.34
CA GLU A 260 -3.32 32.93 9.08
C GLU A 260 -2.88 31.69 9.90
N GLY A 261 -1.65 31.20 9.67
CA GLY A 261 -1.05 30.08 10.42
C GLY A 261 -1.34 28.65 9.89
N HIS A 262 -0.60 27.66 10.38
CA HIS A 262 -0.70 26.26 9.95
C HIS A 262 -1.82 25.47 10.64
N VAL A 263 -2.26 24.37 10.01
CA VAL A 263 -3.45 23.58 10.45
C VAL A 263 -3.35 23.07 11.90
N PHE A 264 -2.16 22.69 12.34
CA PHE A 264 -1.95 22.14 13.68
C PHE A 264 -2.02 23.19 14.79
N ALA A 265 -1.60 24.44 14.51
CA ALA A 265 -1.79 25.55 15.44
C ALA A 265 -3.29 25.91 15.57
N ARG A 266 -4.06 25.70 14.49
CA ARG A 266 -5.51 25.93 14.44
C ARG A 266 -6.31 24.68 14.82
N SER A 267 -5.76 23.84 15.69
CA SER A 267 -6.44 22.63 16.15
C SER A 267 -6.80 22.70 17.63
N ALA A 268 -7.98 22.19 17.97
CA ALA A 268 -8.25 21.80 19.35
C ALA A 268 -7.58 20.45 19.64
N VAL A 269 -7.27 20.18 20.90
CA VAL A 269 -6.46 19.03 21.32
C VAL A 269 -7.13 18.30 22.48
N ALA A 270 -7.27 16.98 22.37
CA ALA A 270 -7.65 16.13 23.48
C ALA A 270 -6.60 15.04 23.68
N ARG A 271 -6.08 14.87 24.89
CA ARG A 271 -5.05 13.87 25.21
C ARG A 271 -5.61 12.76 26.07
N PHE A 272 -5.05 11.58 25.86
CA PHE A 272 -5.44 10.36 26.57
C PHE A 272 -4.18 9.61 27.02
N GLY A 273 -4.11 9.25 28.30
CA GLY A 273 -3.13 8.32 28.83
C GLY A 273 -3.49 6.88 28.47
N VAL A 274 -2.49 6.02 28.29
CA VAL A 274 -2.67 4.61 27.95
C VAL A 274 -1.88 3.72 28.91
N ARG A 275 -2.55 2.71 29.49
CA ARG A 275 -1.95 1.71 30.39
C ARG A 275 -2.37 0.28 29.99
N PRO A 276 -1.44 -0.68 29.87
CA PRO A 276 0.01 -0.52 29.95
C PRO A 276 0.56 0.31 28.78
N SER A 277 1.79 0.83 28.94
CA SER A 277 2.49 1.42 27.79
C SER A 277 2.74 0.34 26.73
N ILE A 278 2.59 0.72 25.47
CA ILE A 278 2.76 -0.20 24.33
C ILE A 278 3.94 0.19 23.44
N PRO A 279 4.53 -0.73 22.67
CA PRO A 279 5.58 -0.39 21.70
C PRO A 279 5.12 0.66 20.67
N LEU A 280 6.01 1.59 20.32
CA LEU A 280 5.76 2.64 19.33
C LEU A 280 5.43 2.09 17.93
N ILE A 281 5.97 0.93 17.58
CA ILE A 281 5.64 0.22 16.35
C ILE A 281 4.15 -0.13 16.23
N TRP A 282 3.40 -0.16 17.34
CA TRP A 282 1.94 -0.39 17.34
C TRP A 282 1.11 0.88 17.15
N SER A 283 1.74 2.02 16.84
CA SER A 283 1.05 3.30 16.64
C SER A 283 -0.12 3.21 15.64
N GLY A 284 0.08 2.52 14.51
CA GLY A 284 -0.98 2.33 13.52
C GLY A 284 -2.16 1.51 14.05
N LEU A 285 -1.90 0.47 14.86
CA LEU A 285 -2.94 -0.36 15.45
C LEU A 285 -3.73 0.40 16.51
N LEU A 286 -3.03 1.18 17.34
CA LEU A 286 -3.67 2.06 18.31
C LEU A 286 -4.55 3.09 17.61
N ALA A 287 -4.05 3.72 16.55
CA ALA A 287 -4.82 4.70 15.79
C ALA A 287 -6.07 4.07 15.16
N GLU A 288 -5.97 2.87 14.57
CA GLU A 288 -7.11 2.15 13.99
C GLU A 288 -8.16 1.78 15.04
N ALA A 289 -7.72 1.30 16.21
CA ALA A 289 -8.63 1.00 17.32
C ALA A 289 -9.35 2.28 17.80
N VAL A 290 -8.63 3.39 17.92
CA VAL A 290 -9.21 4.69 18.28
C VAL A 290 -10.18 5.17 17.20
N HIS A 291 -9.84 5.08 15.92
CA HIS A 291 -10.72 5.45 14.80
C HIS A 291 -11.99 4.62 14.76
N ALA A 292 -11.91 3.30 14.96
CA ALA A 292 -13.08 2.43 14.97
C ALA A 292 -14.03 2.74 16.14
N SER A 293 -13.46 2.97 17.33
CA SER A 293 -14.22 3.40 18.51
C SER A 293 -14.83 4.78 18.31
N LEU A 294 -14.08 5.72 17.74
CA LEU A 294 -14.56 7.06 17.42
C LEU A 294 -15.71 7.03 16.42
N ALA A 295 -15.61 6.23 15.36
CA ALA A 295 -16.68 6.05 14.38
C ALA A 295 -17.97 5.50 15.00
N SER A 296 -17.84 4.58 15.95
CA SER A 296 -18.98 4.06 16.70
C SER A 296 -19.56 5.11 17.66
N ALA A 297 -18.70 5.88 18.31
CA ALA A 297 -19.10 6.91 19.28
C ALA A 297 -19.86 8.08 18.63
N VAL A 298 -19.45 8.51 17.44
CA VAL A 298 -20.06 9.66 16.75
C VAL A 298 -21.29 9.31 15.93
N ALA A 299 -21.63 8.02 15.81
CA ALA A 299 -22.75 7.57 15.01
C ALA A 299 -24.07 8.23 15.48
N GLY A 300 -24.72 8.95 14.57
CA GLY A 300 -25.97 9.68 14.85
C GLY A 300 -25.77 11.11 15.34
N LEU A 301 -24.54 11.58 15.56
CA LEU A 301 -24.28 13.00 15.86
C LEU A 301 -24.68 13.92 14.70
N GLY A 302 -24.72 13.42 13.46
CA GLY A 302 -25.23 14.19 12.32
C GLY A 302 -26.67 14.70 12.52
N LYS A 303 -27.49 14.01 13.33
CA LYS A 303 -28.86 14.48 13.67
C LYS A 303 -28.88 15.76 14.51
N ARG A 304 -27.81 16.00 15.30
CA ARG A 304 -27.66 17.20 16.14
C ARG A 304 -27.07 18.37 15.36
N PHE A 305 -26.36 18.09 14.27
CA PHE A 305 -25.68 19.07 13.42
C PHE A 305 -26.05 18.83 11.95
N PRO A 306 -27.31 19.11 11.54
CA PRO A 306 -27.82 18.73 10.22
C PRO A 306 -27.09 19.42 9.05
N ASP A 307 -26.53 20.61 9.29
CA ASP A 307 -25.84 21.41 8.27
C ASP A 307 -24.34 21.09 8.14
N THR A 308 -23.84 20.16 8.96
CA THR A 308 -22.40 19.87 9.07
C THR A 308 -22.14 18.36 9.06
N ASP A 309 -21.21 17.90 8.22
CA ASP A 309 -20.74 16.50 8.22
C ASP A 309 -19.80 16.21 9.40
N VAL A 310 -20.35 16.17 10.62
CA VAL A 310 -19.61 15.94 11.87
C VAL A 310 -19.01 14.53 11.93
N GLU A 311 -19.73 13.52 11.41
CA GLU A 311 -19.27 12.13 11.39
C GLU A 311 -18.11 11.95 10.40
N GLY A 312 -18.20 12.55 9.21
CA GLY A 312 -17.12 12.58 8.24
C GLY A 312 -15.91 13.39 8.72
N TYR A 313 -16.13 14.50 9.43
CA TYR A 313 -15.06 15.27 10.07
C TYR A 313 -14.36 14.49 11.20
N ALA A 314 -15.10 13.69 11.96
CA ALA A 314 -14.51 12.91 13.05
C ALA A 314 -13.67 11.74 12.54
N THR A 315 -14.15 11.05 11.52
CA THR A 315 -13.64 9.72 11.13
C THR A 315 -12.91 9.69 9.79
N GLY A 316 -13.05 10.76 8.99
CA GLY A 316 -12.70 10.71 7.57
C GLY A 316 -13.53 9.69 6.77
N ASN A 317 -14.60 9.11 7.35
CA ASN A 317 -15.26 7.89 6.89
C ASN A 317 -14.29 6.70 6.74
N GLY A 318 -13.31 6.61 7.63
CA GLY A 318 -12.29 5.57 7.60
C GLY A 318 -11.30 5.69 6.46
N CYS A 319 -11.25 6.84 5.76
CA CYS A 319 -10.31 7.11 4.69
C CYS A 319 -9.86 8.57 4.67
N PHE A 320 -8.87 8.84 3.83
CA PHE A 320 -8.42 10.20 3.59
C PHE A 320 -9.46 10.97 2.75
N LYS A 321 -9.65 12.26 3.04
CA LYS A 321 -10.63 13.15 2.38
C LYS A 321 -9.98 14.45 1.90
N GLU A 322 -10.67 15.17 1.01
CA GLU A 322 -10.26 16.51 0.55
C GLU A 322 -10.26 17.55 1.69
N ARG A 323 -11.09 17.35 2.72
CA ARG A 323 -11.15 18.19 3.91
C ARG A 323 -10.37 17.56 5.08
N PRO A 324 -9.70 18.37 5.91
CA PRO A 324 -9.10 17.88 7.14
C PRO A 324 -10.15 17.18 8.03
N HIS A 325 -9.74 16.08 8.64
CA HIS A 325 -10.48 15.40 9.71
C HIS A 325 -9.54 15.21 10.91
N ILE A 326 -10.01 14.59 11.98
CA ILE A 326 -9.23 14.46 13.22
C ILE A 326 -7.90 13.73 12.98
N PHE A 327 -6.78 14.39 13.30
CA PHE A 327 -5.45 13.78 13.27
C PHE A 327 -5.18 12.98 14.53
N PHE A 328 -4.33 11.96 14.40
CA PHE A 328 -3.93 11.09 15.51
C PHE A 328 -2.43 11.21 15.78
N VAL A 329 -2.07 11.45 17.03
CA VAL A 329 -0.68 11.61 17.47
C VAL A 329 -0.32 10.60 18.56
N PRO A 330 0.67 9.71 18.35
CA PRO A 330 1.16 8.82 19.40
C PRO A 330 2.12 9.57 20.34
N LEU A 331 1.71 9.81 21.59
CA LEU A 331 2.53 10.47 22.61
C LEU A 331 3.55 9.48 23.18
N SER A 332 4.72 9.47 22.57
CA SER A 332 5.70 8.37 22.69
C SER A 332 6.97 8.80 23.39
N ASN A 333 7.55 7.93 24.22
CA ASN A 333 8.80 8.18 24.91
C ASN A 333 10.01 8.01 23.96
N VAL A 334 10.28 9.05 23.18
CA VAL A 334 11.40 9.17 22.24
C VAL A 334 12.22 10.43 22.50
N GLY A 335 13.43 10.54 21.97
CA GLY A 335 14.23 11.78 21.98
C GLY A 335 14.78 12.21 23.33
N PHE A 336 14.73 11.37 24.36
CA PHE A 336 15.43 11.57 25.63
C PHE A 336 16.54 10.55 25.83
N GLN A 337 17.48 10.85 26.74
CA GLN A 337 18.60 9.96 27.07
C GLN A 337 18.17 8.53 27.42
N TYR A 338 17.00 8.33 28.03
CA TYR A 338 16.49 7.01 28.44
C TYR A 338 15.17 6.63 27.74
N SER A 339 14.96 7.16 26.53
CA SER A 339 13.79 6.82 25.74
C SER A 339 13.79 5.35 25.32
N ASP A 340 12.64 4.70 25.52
CA ASP A 340 12.41 3.27 25.33
C ASP A 340 11.51 2.97 24.11
N GLY A 341 11.01 3.99 23.42
CA GLY A 341 10.15 3.80 22.26
C GLY A 341 8.78 3.24 22.61
N THR A 342 8.24 3.57 23.78
CA THR A 342 6.88 3.18 24.17
C THR A 342 5.89 4.35 24.05
N ILE A 343 4.65 4.05 23.65
CA ILE A 343 3.51 4.96 23.66
C ILE A 343 2.99 5.04 25.08
N LYS A 344 2.98 6.24 25.66
CA LYS A 344 2.40 6.52 26.98
C LYS A 344 0.96 7.01 26.89
N GLY A 345 0.56 7.50 25.71
CA GLY A 345 -0.76 8.04 25.45
C GLY A 345 -0.93 8.44 23.98
N PHE A 346 -2.05 9.05 23.64
CA PHE A 346 -2.27 9.63 22.32
C PHE A 346 -2.98 10.98 22.42
N ALA A 347 -2.89 11.78 21.36
CA ALA A 347 -3.68 12.99 21.21
C ALA A 347 -4.51 12.95 19.93
N LEU A 348 -5.73 13.48 20.03
CA LEU A 348 -6.59 13.79 18.90
C LEU A 348 -6.48 15.29 18.62
N LEU A 349 -6.13 15.64 17.39
CA LEU A 349 -6.10 17.03 16.93
C LEU A 349 -7.32 17.27 16.05
N PHE A 350 -8.16 18.19 16.47
CA PHE A 350 -9.38 18.58 15.78
C PHE A 350 -9.05 19.82 14.93
N PRO A 351 -8.81 19.70 13.61
CA PRO A 351 -8.48 20.87 12.80
C PRO A 351 -9.65 21.83 12.69
N ALA A 352 -9.39 23.14 12.76
CA ALA A 352 -10.34 24.15 12.32
C ALA A 352 -10.70 23.89 10.85
N SER A 353 -11.99 23.76 10.57
CA SER A 353 -12.51 23.45 9.24
C SER A 353 -13.83 24.19 9.04
N GLU A 354 -14.11 24.55 7.79
CA GLU A 354 -15.34 25.28 7.43
C GLU A 354 -16.58 24.52 7.89
N GLY A 355 -17.47 25.20 8.62
CA GLY A 355 -18.71 24.62 9.17
C GLY A 355 -18.54 23.79 10.45
N ILE A 356 -17.32 23.61 10.96
CA ILE A 356 -17.07 22.90 12.23
C ILE A 356 -17.03 23.89 13.39
N SER A 357 -18.04 23.83 14.26
CA SER A 357 -18.15 24.68 15.45
C SER A 357 -17.46 24.07 16.68
N ARG A 358 -17.19 24.91 17.69
CA ARG A 358 -16.71 24.45 19.02
C ARG A 358 -17.63 23.38 19.61
N ALA A 359 -18.94 23.58 19.52
CA ALA A 359 -19.94 22.64 20.02
C ALA A 359 -19.88 21.27 19.32
N ALA A 360 -19.53 21.24 18.03
CA ALA A 360 -19.33 19.99 17.30
C ALA A 360 -18.07 19.24 17.80
N VAL A 361 -16.96 19.95 18.01
CA VAL A 361 -15.72 19.37 18.58
C VAL A 361 -15.94 18.81 19.97
N GLU A 362 -16.58 19.58 20.86
CA GLU A 362 -16.94 19.14 22.20
C GLU A 362 -17.87 17.92 22.17
N ALA A 363 -18.88 17.91 21.28
CA ALA A 363 -19.78 16.79 21.12
C ALA A 363 -19.06 15.50 20.68
N ILE A 364 -18.11 15.58 19.74
CA ILE A 364 -17.29 14.44 19.33
C ILE A 364 -16.44 13.93 20.51
N TYR A 365 -15.77 14.83 21.23
CA TYR A 365 -14.95 14.47 22.38
C TYR A 365 -15.77 13.78 23.48
N TYR A 366 -16.92 14.35 23.85
CA TYR A 366 -17.78 13.75 24.87
C TYR A 366 -18.39 12.43 24.43
N ALA A 367 -18.77 12.30 23.16
CA ALA A 367 -19.23 11.02 22.62
C ALA A 367 -18.15 9.95 22.75
N PHE A 368 -16.90 10.27 22.40
CA PHE A 368 -15.77 9.34 22.53
C PHE A 368 -15.44 9.02 23.99
N LYS A 369 -15.39 10.03 24.88
CA LYS A 369 -15.21 9.84 26.33
C LYS A 369 -16.28 8.93 26.93
N ASN A 370 -17.55 9.15 26.58
CA ASN A 370 -18.68 8.36 27.07
C ASN A 370 -18.69 6.93 26.50
N PHE A 371 -18.25 6.75 25.26
CA PHE A 371 -18.07 5.42 24.66
C PHE A 371 -17.05 4.58 25.43
N LEU A 372 -16.00 5.21 25.96
CA LEU A 372 -14.99 4.55 26.80
C LEU A 372 -15.47 4.32 28.24
N ALA A 373 -16.35 5.17 28.79
CA ALA A 373 -16.62 5.33 30.22
C ALA A 373 -17.10 4.09 31.05
N PRO A 374 -17.65 2.99 30.51
CA PRO A 374 -18.01 1.84 31.38
C PRO A 374 -16.79 1.11 31.95
N GLN A 375 -15.69 1.08 31.19
CA GLN A 375 -14.47 0.29 31.53
C GLN A 375 -13.17 1.06 31.23
N ASN A 376 -13.26 2.17 30.49
CA ASN A 376 -12.14 2.89 29.90
C ASN A 376 -11.21 1.96 29.13
N GLU A 377 -11.76 0.93 28.48
CA GLU A 377 -10.98 -0.08 27.77
C GLU A 377 -11.03 0.12 26.26
N LEU A 378 -9.86 0.04 25.63
CA LEU A 378 -9.68 -0.08 24.19
C LEU A 378 -8.95 -1.40 23.92
N TYR A 379 -9.32 -2.13 22.88
CA TYR A 379 -8.64 -3.37 22.52
C TYR A 379 -7.84 -3.19 21.23
N LEU A 380 -6.58 -3.57 21.28
CA LEU A 380 -5.78 -3.77 20.07
C LEU A 380 -6.01 -5.19 19.56
N ASP A 381 -6.51 -5.30 18.34
CA ASP A 381 -6.72 -6.61 17.69
C ASP A 381 -5.52 -6.95 16.80
N PHE A 382 -4.69 -7.87 17.27
CA PHE A 382 -3.50 -8.36 16.56
C PHE A 382 -3.84 -9.41 15.51
N GLY A 383 -5.08 -9.91 15.47
CA GLY A 383 -5.55 -10.83 14.42
C GLY A 383 -5.55 -10.22 13.02
N ARG A 384 -5.37 -8.90 12.90
CA ARG A 384 -5.23 -8.15 11.64
C ARG A 384 -3.79 -7.88 11.22
N VAL A 385 -2.81 -8.28 12.04
CA VAL A 385 -1.38 -7.97 11.87
C VAL A 385 -0.65 -9.18 11.31
N LYS A 386 0.19 -8.97 10.29
CA LYS A 386 0.54 -10.00 9.28
C LYS A 386 1.96 -10.54 9.34
N ASN A 387 2.75 -10.18 10.35
CA ASN A 387 4.15 -10.58 10.35
C ASN A 387 4.40 -11.95 11.01
N THR A 388 4.77 -12.96 10.21
CA THR A 388 5.09 -14.31 10.70
C THR A 388 6.43 -14.42 11.44
N THR A 389 7.29 -13.39 11.41
CA THR A 389 8.59 -13.40 12.11
C THR A 389 8.58 -12.70 13.46
N THR A 390 7.46 -12.10 13.88
CA THR A 390 7.37 -11.43 15.18
C THR A 390 6.71 -12.33 16.23
N ILE A 391 7.35 -12.45 17.39
CA ILE A 391 6.80 -13.19 18.53
C ILE A 391 5.57 -12.42 19.03
N TRP A 392 4.39 -13.02 18.86
CA TRP A 392 3.12 -12.43 19.29
C TRP A 392 2.93 -12.62 20.80
N PRO A 393 2.33 -11.64 21.51
CA PRO A 393 1.78 -11.91 22.83
C PRO A 393 0.72 -13.02 22.70
N GLY A 394 0.63 -13.92 23.68
CA GLY A 394 -0.23 -15.12 23.61
C GLY A 394 -1.73 -14.82 23.42
N GLY A 395 -2.16 -13.57 23.64
CA GLY A 395 -3.52 -13.08 23.34
C GLY A 395 -3.60 -12.38 21.98
N ARG A 396 -4.59 -12.76 21.15
CA ARG A 396 -4.93 -12.06 19.89
C ARG A 396 -5.50 -10.65 20.09
N ARG A 397 -5.85 -10.31 21.34
CA ARG A 397 -6.31 -8.99 21.75
C ARG A 397 -5.56 -8.54 22.99
N ILE A 398 -5.16 -7.28 23.02
CA ILE A 398 -4.59 -6.64 24.21
C ILE A 398 -5.53 -5.51 24.61
N SER A 399 -6.03 -5.58 25.85
CA SER A 399 -6.80 -4.50 26.46
C SER A 399 -5.88 -3.40 26.94
N LEU A 400 -6.29 -2.16 26.71
CA LEU A 400 -5.62 -0.95 27.14
C LEU A 400 -6.62 -0.13 27.94
N PHE A 401 -6.22 0.28 29.14
CA PHE A 401 -6.92 1.32 29.86
C PHE A 401 -6.57 2.67 29.23
N VAL A 402 -7.59 3.43 28.86
CA VAL A 402 -7.50 4.74 28.21
C VAL A 402 -8.14 5.78 29.12
N GLU A 403 -7.34 6.72 29.62
CA GLU A 403 -7.82 7.77 30.52
C GLU A 403 -7.72 9.15 29.88
N PRO A 404 -8.81 9.94 29.81
CA PRO A 404 -8.73 11.31 29.36
C PRO A 404 -7.85 12.12 30.33
N LEU A 405 -6.91 12.91 29.79
CA LEU A 405 -6.02 13.76 30.59
C LEU A 405 -6.63 15.14 30.87
N GLU A 406 -7.64 15.54 30.10
CA GLU A 406 -8.43 16.74 30.31
C GLU A 406 -9.92 16.40 30.42
N ASP A 407 -10.70 17.25 31.08
CA ASP A 407 -12.16 17.11 31.13
C ASP A 407 -12.88 17.62 29.87
N GLN A 408 -12.22 18.49 29.12
CA GLN A 408 -12.68 19.06 27.85
C GLN A 408 -11.48 19.27 26.92
N PRO A 409 -11.67 19.31 25.59
CA PRO A 409 -10.59 19.60 24.66
C PRO A 409 -9.97 20.98 24.93
N TYR A 410 -8.65 21.07 24.77
CA TYR A 410 -7.95 22.34 24.78
C TYR A 410 -8.13 23.05 23.44
N PHE A 411 -8.66 24.27 23.47
CA PHE A 411 -8.83 25.12 22.31
C PHE A 411 -7.71 26.16 22.24
N GLY A 412 -6.70 25.89 21.41
CA GLY A 412 -5.64 26.88 21.12
C GLY A 412 -6.08 28.00 20.18
N TYR A 413 -7.31 27.92 19.67
CA TYR A 413 -7.92 28.81 18.67
C TYR A 413 -9.47 28.77 18.81
N VAL A 414 -10.16 29.83 18.38
CA VAL A 414 -11.64 29.92 18.47
C VAL A 414 -12.32 29.23 17.26
N PHE A 415 -13.23 28.30 17.51
CA PHE A 415 -14.05 27.64 16.48
C PHE A 415 -15.43 28.35 16.38
N GLY A 416 -15.66 29.18 15.36
CA GLY A 416 -16.94 29.89 15.16
C GLY A 416 -16.91 31.01 14.11
N ASP A 417 -18.11 31.39 13.62
CA ASP A 417 -18.41 32.12 12.36
C ASP A 417 -18.16 33.65 12.34
N ASP A 418 -17.62 34.24 13.40
CA ASP A 418 -17.52 35.69 13.56
C ASP A 418 -16.28 36.31 12.90
N GLY A 419 -15.47 35.51 12.19
CA GLY A 419 -14.36 36.00 11.35
C GLY A 419 -13.27 36.76 12.10
N ARG A 420 -13.28 36.71 13.44
CA ARG A 420 -12.30 37.37 14.29
C ARG A 420 -11.41 36.32 14.92
N SER A 421 -10.33 36.02 14.20
CA SER A 421 -9.21 35.23 14.69
C SER A 421 -8.64 35.90 15.95
N PHE A 422 -8.64 35.20 17.09
CA PHE A 422 -7.88 35.63 18.27
C PHE A 422 -7.08 34.45 18.83
N HIS A 423 -5.80 34.70 19.06
CA HIS A 423 -4.96 33.87 19.94
C HIS A 423 -5.47 34.13 21.37
N PRO A 424 -5.81 33.11 22.19
CA PRO A 424 -6.24 33.32 23.58
C PRO A 424 -5.22 34.11 24.42
N GLU A 425 -3.95 34.06 24.03
CA GLU A 425 -2.84 34.80 24.65
C GLU A 425 -2.85 36.31 24.34
N ALA A 426 -3.62 36.78 23.36
CA ALA A 426 -3.59 38.18 22.90
C ALA A 426 -4.55 39.12 23.68
N SER A 427 -5.48 38.59 24.47
CA SER A 427 -6.42 39.43 25.23
C SER A 427 -6.90 38.74 26.50
N GLY A 428 -5.96 38.43 27.41
CA GLY A 428 -6.29 38.09 28.80
C GLY A 428 -7.15 36.85 28.99
N GLY A 429 -7.18 35.91 28.03
CA GLY A 429 -7.78 34.60 28.22
C GLY A 429 -7.09 33.92 29.40
N GLU A 430 -7.88 33.44 30.35
CA GLU A 430 -7.43 32.80 31.59
C GLU A 430 -6.15 32.03 31.34
N GLY A 431 -5.07 32.53 31.94
CA GLY A 431 -3.73 32.04 31.66
C GLY A 431 -3.69 30.53 31.81
N TYR A 432 -2.77 29.91 31.07
CA TYR A 432 -2.14 28.67 31.50
C TYR A 432 -1.43 28.95 32.83
N GLY A 433 -2.23 29.13 33.88
CA GLY A 433 -1.81 29.29 35.24
C GLY A 433 -1.19 27.96 35.61
N ARG A 434 0.15 27.96 35.60
CA ARG A 434 0.97 27.02 36.36
C ARG A 434 0.20 26.62 37.61
N THR A 435 -0.09 25.34 37.76
CA THR A 435 0.47 24.45 38.79
C THR A 435 -0.41 23.21 38.90
N VAL A 436 -0.31 22.30 37.94
CA VAL A 436 -0.47 20.88 38.27
C VAL A 436 0.88 20.28 37.97
N ARG A 437 1.64 19.94 39.02
CA ARG A 437 2.69 18.93 38.88
C ARG A 437 1.95 17.67 38.46
N VAL A 438 1.82 17.42 37.16
CA VAL A 438 1.35 16.13 36.69
C VAL A 438 2.49 15.17 36.99
N LEU A 439 2.29 14.33 38.00
CA LEU A 439 3.11 13.16 38.27
C LEU A 439 2.94 12.21 37.08
N GLY A 440 3.67 12.43 35.99
CA GLY A 440 3.51 11.68 34.76
C GLY A 440 4.66 11.90 33.76
N PRO A 441 4.80 11.04 32.74
CA PRO A 441 5.86 11.17 31.74
C PRO A 441 5.75 12.50 30.98
N THR A 442 6.86 13.23 30.84
CA THR A 442 6.96 14.48 30.04
C THR A 442 6.43 14.34 28.61
N THR A 443 6.38 13.11 28.09
CA THR A 443 5.84 12.85 26.76
C THR A 443 4.33 13.04 26.62
N LEU A 444 3.59 12.94 27.74
CA LEU A 444 2.17 13.25 27.78
C LEU A 444 1.92 14.76 27.78
N GLU A 445 2.93 15.56 28.12
CA GLU A 445 2.80 17.00 28.20
C GLU A 445 2.79 17.66 26.82
N TRP A 446 1.73 18.42 26.52
CA TRP A 446 1.51 18.96 25.18
C TRP A 446 2.56 20.02 24.77
N TRP A 447 3.07 20.78 25.73
CA TRP A 447 4.11 21.79 25.49
C TRP A 447 5.36 21.20 24.84
N ARG A 448 5.67 19.92 25.11
CA ARG A 448 6.79 19.21 24.51
C ARG A 448 6.71 19.20 22.99
N TRP A 449 5.53 18.94 22.46
CA TRP A 449 5.29 18.76 21.03
C TRP A 449 5.02 20.08 20.30
N ARG A 450 4.84 21.17 21.06
CA ARG A 450 4.53 22.53 20.58
C ARG A 450 5.70 23.50 20.64
N GLN A 451 6.92 23.01 20.87
CA GLN A 451 8.10 23.86 20.91
C GLN A 451 8.40 24.43 19.53
N ASP A 452 9.06 25.59 19.52
CA ASP A 452 9.66 26.15 18.32
C ASP A 452 10.98 25.42 18.06
N SER A 453 11.14 24.88 16.85
CA SER A 453 12.41 24.29 16.43
C SER A 453 12.66 24.48 14.95
N GLN A 454 13.93 24.66 14.60
CA GLN A 454 14.40 24.65 13.22
C GLN A 454 14.59 23.23 12.69
N VAL A 455 14.76 22.24 13.57
CA VAL A 455 15.06 20.85 13.20
C VAL A 455 14.01 19.93 13.80
N TRP A 456 13.35 19.17 12.93
CA TRP A 456 12.27 18.24 13.30
C TRP A 456 12.58 16.84 12.81
N ALA A 457 12.52 15.86 13.70
CA ALA A 457 12.76 14.46 13.35
C ALA A 457 11.51 13.60 13.55
N SER A 458 11.27 12.68 12.63
CA SER A 458 10.13 11.75 12.71
C SER A 458 10.23 10.80 13.90
N VAL A 459 9.19 10.83 14.74
CA VAL A 459 8.86 9.85 15.79
C VAL A 459 8.27 8.60 15.16
N THR A 460 7.36 8.77 14.20
CA THR A 460 6.81 7.66 13.41
C THR A 460 7.11 7.88 11.93
N PRO A 461 7.34 6.81 11.14
CA PRO A 461 7.76 6.97 9.75
C PRO A 461 6.78 7.81 8.95
N VAL A 462 7.32 8.68 8.10
CA VAL A 462 6.52 9.46 7.14
C VAL A 462 6.22 8.57 5.94
N ILE A 463 4.94 8.51 5.59
CA ILE A 463 4.45 7.77 4.43
C ILE A 463 4.26 8.76 3.29
N LEU A 464 5.15 8.75 2.31
CA LEU A 464 5.15 9.79 1.28
C LEU A 464 3.89 9.72 0.40
N PRO A 465 3.31 10.89 0.03
CA PRO A 465 2.12 10.96 -0.80
C PRO A 465 2.37 10.56 -2.26
N ARG A 466 3.62 10.57 -2.69
CA ARG A 466 4.06 10.23 -4.04
C ARG A 466 5.40 9.52 -3.94
N PHE A 467 5.70 8.71 -4.94
CA PHE A 467 7.04 8.14 -5.07
C PHE A 467 8.00 9.22 -5.57
N PRO A 468 9.19 9.32 -4.97
CA PRO A 468 10.27 10.11 -5.55
C PRO A 468 10.59 9.62 -6.96
N LYS A 469 10.84 10.55 -7.88
CA LYS A 469 11.22 10.29 -9.28
C LYS A 469 12.40 11.18 -9.65
N LYS A 470 13.02 10.92 -10.81
CA LYS A 470 14.15 11.73 -11.32
C LYS A 470 13.86 13.24 -11.36
N ASN A 471 12.62 13.63 -11.60
CA ASN A 471 12.15 15.03 -11.65
C ASN A 471 11.26 15.43 -10.47
N LEU A 472 11.17 14.60 -9.43
CA LEU A 472 10.35 14.83 -8.24
C LEU A 472 11.10 14.30 -7.01
N SER A 473 11.87 15.18 -6.37
CA SER A 473 12.68 14.83 -5.20
C SER A 473 11.82 14.67 -3.93
N VAL A 474 12.39 14.01 -2.91
CA VAL A 474 11.76 13.91 -1.58
C VAL A 474 11.48 15.31 -1.01
N LEU A 475 12.43 16.24 -1.13
CA LEU A 475 12.27 17.63 -0.70
C LEU A 475 11.06 18.30 -1.38
N GLN A 476 10.88 18.13 -2.70
CA GLN A 476 9.73 18.68 -3.42
C GLN A 476 8.41 18.07 -2.96
N ILE A 477 8.38 16.75 -2.73
CA ILE A 477 7.20 16.05 -2.22
C ILE A 477 6.83 16.57 -0.82
N VAL A 478 7.82 16.70 0.06
CA VAL A 478 7.65 17.18 1.43
C VAL A 478 7.21 18.64 1.45
N ASN A 479 7.87 19.52 0.70
CA ASN A 479 7.53 20.94 0.65
C ASN A 479 6.13 21.18 0.08
N HIS A 480 5.70 20.38 -0.89
CA HIS A 480 4.32 20.45 -1.36
C HIS A 480 3.31 20.10 -0.26
N GLN A 481 3.61 19.11 0.59
CA GLN A 481 2.76 18.79 1.75
C GLN A 481 2.80 19.87 2.82
N LEU A 482 3.97 20.44 3.10
CA LEU A 482 4.11 21.55 4.05
C LEU A 482 3.27 22.74 3.60
N GLU A 483 3.34 23.10 2.32
CA GLU A 483 2.52 24.15 1.71
C GLU A 483 1.02 23.89 1.89
N ILE A 484 0.56 22.67 1.60
CA ILE A 484 -0.84 22.25 1.81
C ILE A 484 -1.29 22.48 3.26
N LEU A 485 -0.41 22.14 4.22
CA LEU A 485 -0.68 22.23 5.67
C LEU A 485 -0.51 23.66 6.23
N GLY A 486 -0.10 24.61 5.40
CA GLY A 486 0.19 26.00 5.80
C GLY A 486 1.51 26.17 6.56
N LEU A 487 2.44 25.22 6.42
CA LEU A 487 3.77 25.25 7.02
C LEU A 487 4.79 25.88 6.05
N PRO A 488 5.85 26.55 6.55
CA PRO A 488 6.91 27.06 5.70
C PRO A 488 7.67 25.91 5.02
N PRO A 489 8.29 26.13 3.85
CA PRO A 489 9.07 25.11 3.19
C PRO A 489 10.31 24.75 4.01
N ALA A 490 10.64 23.45 4.03
CA ALA A 490 11.92 22.99 4.55
C ALA A 490 13.05 23.41 3.60
N ARG A 491 14.18 23.84 4.18
CA ARG A 491 15.44 24.08 3.46
C ARG A 491 16.14 22.78 3.10
N ARG A 492 16.09 21.79 4.00
CA ARG A 492 16.73 20.49 3.81
C ARG A 492 15.85 19.38 4.37
N VAL A 493 15.86 18.24 3.69
CA VAL A 493 15.19 17.01 4.12
C VAL A 493 16.18 15.86 4.03
N THR A 494 16.49 15.27 5.17
CA THR A 494 17.31 14.06 5.29
C THR A 494 16.38 12.87 5.53
N TYR A 495 16.64 11.73 4.89
CA TYR A 495 15.78 10.54 5.02
C TYR A 495 16.58 9.26 5.24
N ARG A 496 16.09 8.36 6.11
CA ARG A 496 16.71 7.07 6.45
C ARG A 496 15.66 6.01 6.80
N SER A 497 16.09 4.75 6.89
CA SER A 497 15.27 3.63 7.39
C SER A 497 15.17 3.60 8.92
N LEU A 498 16.17 4.12 9.65
CA LEU A 498 16.17 4.23 11.11
C LEU A 498 15.82 5.67 11.55
N GLY A 499 15.01 5.80 12.61
CA GLY A 499 14.64 7.09 13.18
C GLY A 499 15.81 7.82 13.85
N ALA A 500 15.81 9.15 13.76
CA ALA A 500 16.89 9.97 14.31
C ALA A 500 16.81 10.18 15.82
N LEU A 501 15.61 10.10 16.39
CA LEU A 501 15.39 10.29 17.82
C LEU A 501 15.64 8.98 18.57
N LYS A 502 16.34 9.05 19.71
CA LYS A 502 16.53 7.89 20.59
C LYS A 502 15.19 7.25 20.95
N GLY A 503 15.13 5.92 20.92
CA GLY A 503 13.88 5.16 21.14
C GLY A 503 12.97 5.09 19.92
N THR A 504 13.37 5.61 18.75
CA THR A 504 12.58 5.45 17.51
C THR A 504 13.02 4.19 16.76
N PRO A 505 12.12 3.20 16.58
CA PRO A 505 12.41 1.97 15.84
C PRO A 505 12.64 2.21 14.34
N SER A 506 13.08 1.18 13.63
CA SER A 506 13.23 1.26 12.18
C SER A 506 11.88 1.22 11.44
N VAL A 507 11.85 1.79 10.25
CA VAL A 507 10.69 1.78 9.35
C VAL A 507 10.17 0.37 9.06
N HIS A 508 11.05 -0.63 9.04
CA HIS A 508 10.71 -2.03 8.80
C HIS A 508 9.90 -2.62 9.94
N GLU A 509 10.20 -2.24 11.18
CA GLU A 509 9.45 -2.68 12.35
C GLU A 509 8.06 -2.04 12.39
N PHE A 510 7.91 -0.77 12.03
CA PHE A 510 6.57 -0.16 11.89
C PHE A 510 5.74 -0.82 10.79
N ARG A 511 6.37 -1.15 9.65
CA ARG A 511 5.70 -1.85 8.54
C ARG A 511 5.17 -3.22 8.93
N ALA A 512 5.80 -3.91 9.88
CA ALA A 512 5.30 -5.19 10.38
C ALA A 512 3.92 -5.10 11.05
N PHE A 513 3.59 -3.92 11.60
CA PHE A 513 2.35 -3.67 12.36
C PHE A 513 1.36 -2.73 11.68
N GLY A 514 1.72 -2.14 10.53
CA GLY A 514 0.81 -1.32 9.75
C GLY A 514 -0.33 -2.13 9.16
N THR A 515 -1.52 -1.55 9.09
CA THR A 515 -2.69 -2.13 8.41
C THR A 515 -2.95 -1.47 7.06
N ARG A 516 -2.34 -0.30 6.83
CA ARG A 516 -2.55 0.59 5.67
C ARG A 516 -1.24 0.97 5.02
N TYR A 517 -1.31 1.37 3.74
CA TYR A 517 -0.23 2.07 3.04
C TYR A 517 1.08 1.28 2.79
N PHE A 518 1.04 -0.05 2.83
CA PHE A 518 2.20 -0.90 2.56
C PHE A 518 2.92 -0.60 1.23
N GLU A 519 2.13 -0.18 0.25
CA GLU A 519 2.54 0.14 -1.12
C GLU A 519 3.25 1.49 -1.21
N ASN A 520 3.16 2.32 -0.16
CA ASN A 520 3.77 3.64 -0.16
C ASN A 520 5.25 3.57 0.22
N VAL A 521 5.97 4.66 -0.06
CA VAL A 521 7.32 4.87 0.44
C VAL A 521 7.22 5.29 1.90
N TRP A 522 7.83 4.51 2.79
CA TRP A 522 7.95 4.82 4.21
C TRP A 522 9.39 5.21 4.49
N MET A 523 9.60 6.26 5.25
CA MET A 523 10.92 6.68 5.67
C MET A 523 10.86 7.55 6.91
N HIS A 524 11.90 7.49 7.73
CA HIS A 524 12.13 8.51 8.73
C HIS A 524 12.72 9.74 8.07
N LEU A 525 12.23 10.91 8.45
CA LEU A 525 12.66 12.21 7.94
C LEU A 525 13.24 13.05 9.06
N VAL A 526 14.27 13.83 8.74
CA VAL A 526 14.71 15.00 9.48
C VAL A 526 14.50 16.23 8.58
N LEU A 527 13.70 17.18 9.05
CA LEU A 527 13.35 18.40 8.34
C LEU A 527 14.10 19.56 8.98
N GLU A 528 14.72 20.38 8.15
CA GLU A 528 15.38 21.60 8.59
C GLU A 528 14.72 22.82 7.94
N PHE A 529 14.28 23.75 8.77
CA PHE A 529 13.60 24.96 8.35
C PHE A 529 14.53 26.16 8.39
N GLY A 530 14.16 27.19 7.63
CA GLY A 530 14.93 28.42 7.61
C GLY A 530 14.78 29.30 8.84
N GLU A 531 13.66 29.12 9.53
CA GLU A 531 13.25 29.83 10.74
C GLU A 531 12.60 28.80 11.68
N PRO A 532 12.57 29.04 13.00
CA PRO A 532 11.91 28.13 13.92
C PRO A 532 10.43 27.92 13.56
N VAL A 533 10.01 26.67 13.46
CA VAL A 533 8.61 26.28 13.23
C VAL A 533 8.04 25.74 14.53
N ARG A 534 6.86 26.24 14.91
CA ARG A 534 6.12 25.78 16.09
C ARG A 534 5.38 24.48 15.80
N GLY A 535 5.51 23.50 16.68
CA GLY A 535 4.80 22.22 16.55
C GLY A 535 3.34 22.21 17.00
N PRO A 536 2.67 21.05 16.94
CA PRO A 536 3.20 19.75 16.49
C PRO A 536 3.35 19.71 14.97
N LEU A 537 4.25 18.84 14.49
CA LEU A 537 4.46 18.65 13.06
C LEU A 537 4.07 17.22 12.67
N LEU A 538 3.09 17.12 11.78
CA LEU A 538 2.69 15.87 11.13
C LEU A 538 2.86 16.01 9.63
N LEU A 539 3.25 14.91 8.98
CA LEU A 539 3.52 14.88 7.56
C LEU A 539 3.14 13.52 6.96
N GLY A 540 2.87 13.51 5.66
CA GLY A 540 2.63 12.25 4.94
C GLY A 540 1.21 11.72 5.06
N ARG A 541 0.97 10.65 4.32
CA ARG A 541 -0.34 10.01 4.12
C ARG A 541 -0.96 9.44 5.39
N GLY A 542 -0.12 9.03 6.33
CA GLY A 542 -0.55 8.34 7.55
C GLY A 542 -0.72 9.23 8.78
N MET A 543 -0.70 10.57 8.63
CA MET A 543 -0.87 11.53 9.74
C MET A 543 -2.20 11.39 10.51
N TYR A 544 -3.19 10.74 9.91
CA TYR A 544 -4.46 10.41 10.56
C TYR A 544 -4.42 9.10 11.34
N PHE A 545 -3.46 8.23 11.04
CA PHE A 545 -3.38 6.85 11.53
C PHE A 545 -2.06 6.58 12.26
N GLY A 546 -1.53 7.59 12.97
CA GLY A 546 -0.36 7.43 13.85
C GLY A 546 0.99 7.35 13.15
N TYR A 547 1.07 7.73 11.87
CA TYR A 547 2.33 7.79 11.12
C TYR A 547 2.70 9.24 10.77
N GLY A 548 3.98 9.46 10.50
CA GLY A 548 4.52 10.75 10.10
C GLY A 548 4.42 11.84 11.16
N PHE A 549 4.43 11.47 12.43
CA PHE A 549 4.56 12.41 13.53
C PHE A 549 6.03 12.78 13.74
N LEU A 550 6.33 14.07 13.94
CA LEU A 550 7.69 14.59 14.15
C LEU A 550 7.80 15.30 15.51
N ALA A 551 9.00 15.22 16.10
CA ALA A 551 9.37 15.92 17.33
C ALA A 551 10.47 16.96 17.05
N PRO A 552 10.52 18.05 17.83
CA PRO A 552 11.62 19.00 17.75
C PRO A 552 12.91 18.32 18.25
N MET A 553 14.02 18.50 17.54
CA MET A 553 15.35 18.15 18.02
C MET A 553 15.93 19.31 18.84
N LEU A 554 16.62 19.00 19.93
CA LEU A 554 17.26 20.02 20.76
C LEU A 554 18.61 20.44 20.15
N PRO A 555 19.02 21.72 20.28
CA PRO A 555 20.32 22.18 19.81
C PRO A 555 21.47 21.36 20.43
N GLY A 556 22.34 20.80 19.58
CA GLY A 556 23.49 19.97 20.00
C GLY A 556 23.33 18.46 19.77
N GLU A 557 22.11 17.96 19.52
CA GLU A 557 21.92 16.57 19.04
C GLU A 557 22.33 16.39 17.56
N ASP A 558 22.45 17.50 16.82
CA ASP A 558 22.87 17.56 15.42
C ASP A 558 24.35 17.19 15.21
N GLU A 559 25.23 17.45 16.19
CA GLU A 559 26.69 17.26 16.05
C GLU A 559 27.11 15.78 15.94
N ASN A 560 26.35 14.87 16.57
CA ASN A 560 26.55 13.43 16.44
C ASN A 560 25.99 12.87 15.12
N PHE A 561 25.06 13.59 14.48
CA PHE A 561 24.43 13.19 13.22
C PHE A 561 25.31 13.45 12.01
N GLY A 562 26.11 14.54 12.03
CA GLY A 562 27.00 14.93 10.93
C GLY A 562 28.26 14.07 10.78
N ARG A 563 28.85 13.54 11.86
CA ARG A 563 30.12 12.78 11.79
C ARG A 563 29.97 11.35 11.28
N HIS A 564 28.84 10.69 11.56
CA HIS A 564 28.59 9.31 11.12
C HIS A 564 27.93 9.20 9.73
N ALA A 565 27.37 10.30 9.20
CA ALA A 565 26.83 10.35 7.84
C ALA A 565 27.92 10.17 6.77
N HIS A 566 29.14 10.66 7.02
CA HIS A 566 30.28 10.48 6.11
C HIS A 566 30.86 9.05 6.10
N TYR A 567 30.72 8.29 7.19
CA TYR A 567 31.24 6.91 7.27
C TYR A 567 30.24 5.85 6.81
N ALA A 568 28.93 6.06 7.02
CA ALA A 568 27.91 5.10 6.60
C ALA A 568 27.57 5.18 5.10
N ALA A 569 27.82 6.32 4.45
CA ALA A 569 27.65 6.47 3.01
C ALA A 569 28.72 5.73 2.18
N SER A 570 29.91 5.49 2.75
CA SER A 570 31.02 4.85 2.03
C SER A 570 30.98 3.32 2.03
N GLU A 571 30.22 2.65 2.91
CA GLU A 571 30.28 1.19 3.04
C GLU A 571 29.04 0.43 2.52
N GLU A 572 27.84 1.04 2.39
CA GLU A 572 26.63 0.29 2.00
C GLU A 572 26.02 0.62 0.62
N ASN A 573 26.55 1.58 -0.15
CA ASN A 573 26.14 1.79 -1.56
C ASN A 573 27.09 2.76 -2.29
N PRO A 574 28.02 2.30 -3.14
CA PRO A 574 28.99 3.19 -3.81
C PRO A 574 28.41 3.96 -5.00
N GLY A 575 27.09 4.18 -5.07
CA GLY A 575 26.39 4.44 -6.33
C GLY A 575 25.66 5.78 -6.50
N LEU A 576 25.68 6.69 -5.52
CA LEU A 576 24.96 7.97 -5.62
C LEU A 576 25.77 9.10 -4.99
N GLU A 577 26.88 9.47 -5.63
CA GLU A 577 27.48 10.79 -5.42
C GLU A 577 26.88 11.80 -6.42
N ASP A 578 26.70 13.02 -5.92
CA ASP A 578 26.27 14.21 -6.65
C ASP A 578 27.15 14.45 -7.89
N VAL A 579 26.57 14.27 -9.08
CA VAL A 579 27.16 14.82 -10.31
C VAL A 579 26.50 16.15 -10.59
N GLY A 580 27.13 17.20 -10.04
CA GLY A 580 26.92 18.58 -10.44
C GLY A 580 27.07 18.77 -11.94
N ALA A 581 26.30 19.70 -12.47
CA ALA A 581 26.19 20.04 -13.88
C ALA A 581 27.53 20.16 -14.62
N LYS A 582 27.68 19.44 -15.74
CA LYS A 582 28.27 19.89 -17.02
C LYS A 582 27.99 18.87 -18.15
N GLN A 583 27.66 19.39 -19.34
CA GLN A 583 27.27 18.71 -20.59
C GLN A 583 28.45 17.95 -21.28
N PRO A 584 28.32 17.50 -22.55
CA PRO A 584 27.63 16.29 -23.05
C PRO A 584 28.64 15.28 -23.68
N PHE A 585 28.15 14.08 -24.00
CA PHE A 585 28.74 13.03 -24.85
C PHE A 585 30.02 13.37 -25.64
N GLN A 586 31.12 12.60 -25.41
CA GLN A 586 32.08 12.21 -26.46
C GLN A 586 32.62 10.78 -26.21
N ASN A 587 32.72 10.04 -27.31
CA ASN A 587 33.26 8.68 -27.45
C ASN A 587 34.76 8.58 -27.16
N SER A 588 35.19 7.45 -26.57
CA SER A 588 36.43 6.72 -26.89
C SER A 588 36.53 5.47 -25.99
N GLN A 589 36.44 4.26 -26.57
CA GLN A 589 37.54 3.36 -26.93
C GLN A 589 38.30 2.68 -25.77
N GLY A 590 38.33 1.34 -25.82
CA GLY A 590 39.32 0.46 -25.17
C GLY A 590 39.03 0.18 -23.68
N LEU A 591 39.14 -1.04 -23.14
CA LEU A 591 39.91 -2.20 -23.55
C LEU A 591 39.45 -3.40 -22.69
N VAL A 592 39.32 -4.55 -23.38
CA VAL A 592 39.29 -5.97 -22.93
C VAL A 592 38.13 -6.44 -22.06
#